data_AF-A0A4Q3VEI9-F1
#
_entry.id   AF-A0A4Q3VEI9-F1
#
_cell.length_a   1.000
_cell.length_b   1.000
_cell.length_c   1.000
_cell.angle_alpha   90.00
_cell.angle_beta   90.00
_cell.angle_gamma   90.00
#
_symmetry.space_group_name_H-M   'P 1'
#
loop_
_entity.id
_entity.type
_entity.pdbx_description
1 polymer ?
#
loop_
_entity_poly.entity_id
_entity_poly.type
_entity_poly.pdbx_seq_one_letter_code
_entity_poly.pdbx_strand_id
1 'polypeptide(L)'
;MMESRSMSSIPGSGKNRRYGGIRRQLAKSPLLLALHPCNRTGVGGEVDQGRFHSGTIMTFRAIAVSAGLGFLAVGCTQPAPPVAPVEPTSQPVADKPADDAFAYAVNYACEGGGVVDVVFSGNGGAVARLDGGAAETLPMNPDAQNGIEYKNATTTLKSDGGSVTWASGATTKTCMIKTRDLPAPKVEGVVRALEEKDAGTTVDMKVGEKISVALVGVPTAGYVWGAASPPAFIKASDGPGGATSTAQFTPGFAGGSHWEVVVVEAVAAGEGEITLAQRRPWETTAEPDAKTFKFKLKVS
;
A
#
# COMPACT_ATOMS: atom_id res chain seq x y z
N MET A 1 -43.69 -48.22 11.09
CA MET A 1 -45.07 -47.75 10.83
C MET A 1 -45.03 -46.26 10.53
N MET A 2 -45.82 -45.80 9.58
CA MET A 2 -45.91 -44.38 9.18
C MET A 2 -46.76 -43.60 10.19
N GLU A 3 -46.44 -42.34 10.43
CA GLU A 3 -47.48 -41.29 10.43
C GLU A 3 -46.89 -39.96 9.96
N SER A 4 -47.39 -39.47 8.82
CA SER A 4 -47.07 -38.15 8.29
C SER A 4 -47.95 -37.10 8.96
N ARG A 5 -47.39 -35.92 9.30
CA ARG A 5 -48.20 -34.71 9.46
C ARG A 5 -47.66 -33.54 8.64
N SER A 6 -48.59 -32.92 7.91
CA SER A 6 -48.39 -31.84 6.97
C SER A 6 -48.66 -30.49 7.64
N MET A 7 -47.80 -29.50 7.38
CA MET A 7 -48.08 -28.08 7.53
C MET A 7 -47.49 -27.40 6.28
N SER A 8 -48.28 -27.19 5.23
CA SER A 8 -49.27 -26.10 5.07
C SER A 8 -48.59 -24.73 4.93
N SER A 9 -48.57 -24.26 3.69
CA SER A 9 -48.01 -22.99 3.21
C SER A 9 -48.92 -21.79 3.48
N ILE A 10 -48.34 -20.61 3.76
CA ILE A 10 -49.03 -19.31 3.64
C ILE A 10 -48.14 -18.35 2.82
N PRO A 11 -48.67 -17.66 1.79
CA PRO A 11 -47.90 -16.74 0.95
C PRO A 11 -47.81 -15.31 1.54
N GLY A 12 -46.61 -14.74 1.52
CA GLY A 12 -46.34 -13.36 1.96
C GLY A 12 -46.27 -12.36 0.80
N SER A 13 -47.29 -11.51 0.69
CA SER A 13 -47.44 -10.46 -0.34
C SER A 13 -46.23 -9.51 -0.45
N GLY A 14 -45.85 -9.17 -1.69
CA GLY A 14 -44.72 -8.28 -1.98
C GLY A 14 -45.01 -6.79 -1.79
N LYS A 15 -43.94 -5.98 -1.73
CA LYS A 15 -44.00 -4.51 -1.89
C LYS A 15 -42.93 -4.02 -2.85
N ASN A 16 -43.36 -3.65 -4.05
CA ASN A 16 -42.58 -2.85 -4.99
C ASN A 16 -42.14 -1.54 -4.33
N ARG A 17 -40.83 -1.27 -4.28
CA ARG A 17 -40.31 0.10 -4.16
C ARG A 17 -39.69 0.52 -5.49
N ARG A 18 -40.39 1.39 -6.21
CA ARG A 18 -39.82 2.14 -7.34
C ARG A 18 -38.80 3.11 -6.78
N TYR A 19 -37.52 2.98 -7.14
CA TYR A 19 -36.57 4.08 -6.98
C TYR A 19 -36.71 5.04 -8.16
N GLY A 20 -37.05 6.29 -7.87
CA GLY A 20 -37.20 7.33 -8.88
C GLY A 20 -35.86 7.78 -9.44
N GLY A 21 -35.74 7.85 -10.76
CA GLY A 21 -34.54 8.37 -11.42
C GLY A 21 -34.42 9.88 -11.25
N ILE A 22 -33.34 10.33 -10.61
CA ILE A 22 -32.98 11.76 -10.56
C ILE A 22 -32.13 12.07 -11.80
N ARG A 23 -32.77 12.67 -12.82
CA ARG A 23 -32.06 13.29 -13.94
C ARG A 23 -31.30 14.52 -13.43
N ARG A 24 -29.97 14.45 -13.31
CA ARG A 24 -29.14 15.67 -13.25
C ARG A 24 -28.96 16.21 -14.65
N GLN A 25 -29.43 17.44 -14.90
CA GLN A 25 -29.14 18.15 -16.13
C GLN A 25 -27.67 18.60 -16.12
N LEU A 26 -26.94 18.26 -17.18
CA LEU A 26 -25.60 18.78 -17.45
C LEU A 26 -25.72 20.23 -17.97
N ALA A 27 -25.39 21.20 -17.13
CA ALA A 27 -25.17 22.57 -17.58
C ALA A 27 -23.82 22.65 -18.32
N LYS A 28 -23.86 23.06 -19.59
CA LYS A 28 -22.65 23.33 -20.38
C LYS A 28 -22.19 24.77 -20.12
N SER A 29 -20.95 24.94 -19.66
CA SER A 29 -20.26 26.23 -19.65
C SER A 29 -18.90 26.10 -20.35
N PRO A 30 -18.70 26.68 -21.54
CA PRO A 30 -17.40 26.73 -22.18
C PRO A 30 -16.60 27.93 -21.66
N LEU A 31 -15.54 27.70 -20.91
CA LEU A 31 -14.54 28.74 -20.63
C LEU A 31 -13.39 28.62 -21.64
N LEU A 32 -13.39 29.49 -22.64
CA LEU A 32 -12.26 29.68 -23.54
C LEU A 32 -11.09 30.30 -22.76
N LEU A 33 -9.94 29.63 -22.70
CA LEU A 33 -8.68 30.24 -22.29
C LEU A 33 -7.66 30.08 -23.41
N ALA A 34 -7.40 31.17 -24.13
CA ALA A 34 -6.49 31.20 -25.26
C ALA A 34 -5.03 31.38 -24.78
N LEU A 35 -4.25 30.30 -24.81
CA LEU A 35 -2.80 30.39 -24.63
C LEU A 35 -2.13 30.82 -25.94
N HIS A 36 -1.44 31.95 -25.89
CA HIS A 36 -0.59 32.43 -27.00
C HIS A 36 0.76 31.70 -26.98
N PRO A 37 1.29 31.24 -28.13
CA PRO A 37 2.63 30.69 -28.20
C PRO A 37 3.68 31.82 -28.23
N CYS A 38 4.60 31.83 -27.26
CA CYS A 38 5.78 32.70 -27.31
C CYS A 38 6.87 32.01 -28.14
N ASN A 39 7.01 32.44 -29.40
CA ASN A 39 8.03 31.92 -30.32
C ASN A 39 9.39 32.56 -30.02
N ARG A 40 10.46 31.75 -29.85
CA ARG A 40 11.83 32.25 -29.67
C ARG A 40 12.82 31.53 -30.59
N THR A 41 12.83 31.96 -31.85
CA THR A 41 13.93 31.71 -32.79
C THR A 41 15.18 32.48 -32.37
N GLY A 42 16.36 31.83 -32.38
CA GLY A 42 17.61 32.44 -31.90
C GLY A 42 18.87 31.63 -32.22
N VAL A 43 19.18 31.51 -33.52
CA VAL A 43 20.50 31.47 -34.19
C VAL A 43 21.74 30.96 -33.42
N GLY A 44 22.47 30.00 -34.01
CA GLY A 44 23.77 29.50 -33.54
C GLY A 44 25.00 30.11 -34.25
N GLY A 45 26.18 29.52 -34.01
CA GLY A 45 27.51 29.97 -34.46
C GLY A 45 28.38 30.35 -33.24
N GLU A 46 29.33 29.58 -32.74
CA GLU A 46 30.52 28.92 -33.33
C GLU A 46 31.80 29.81 -33.29
N VAL A 47 32.66 29.46 -32.32
CA VAL A 47 34.15 29.48 -32.28
C VAL A 47 34.92 30.64 -32.96
N ASP A 48 35.75 31.35 -32.16
CA ASP A 48 37.19 31.46 -32.48
C ASP A 48 38.08 31.75 -31.24
N GLN A 49 39.37 31.43 -31.34
CA GLN A 49 40.43 31.71 -30.37
C GLN A 49 41.21 32.97 -30.75
N GLY A 50 41.64 33.78 -29.77
CA GLY A 50 42.45 34.98 -30.04
C GLY A 50 43.31 35.43 -28.87
N ARG A 51 44.64 35.42 -29.06
CA ARG A 51 45.67 35.78 -28.08
C ARG A 51 46.52 36.91 -28.65
N PHE A 52 46.79 38.00 -27.89
CA PHE A 52 48.09 38.69 -27.71
C PHE A 52 47.98 40.17 -27.21
N HIS A 53 48.65 40.44 -26.07
CA HIS A 53 49.56 41.56 -25.70
C HIS A 53 49.28 43.07 -25.95
N SER A 54 49.65 43.83 -24.88
CA SER A 54 50.39 45.12 -24.82
C SER A 54 49.67 46.49 -24.85
N GLY A 55 50.12 47.38 -23.94
CA GLY A 55 49.73 48.81 -23.80
C GLY A 55 49.09 49.11 -22.45
N THR A 56 49.61 49.88 -21.47
CA THR A 56 50.55 51.04 -21.42
C THR A 56 49.88 52.36 -21.85
N ILE A 57 49.67 53.39 -21.00
CA ILE A 57 49.90 53.59 -19.54
C ILE A 57 48.97 54.73 -19.05
N MET A 58 48.50 54.75 -17.78
CA MET A 58 48.44 56.02 -16.98
C MET A 58 48.16 55.85 -15.48
N THR A 59 48.82 56.72 -14.70
CA THR A 59 48.92 56.74 -13.24
C THR A 59 47.89 57.68 -12.62
N PHE A 60 47.29 57.32 -11.48
CA PHE A 60 47.06 58.30 -10.40
C PHE A 60 47.13 57.62 -9.03
N ARG A 61 47.83 58.26 -8.08
CA ARG A 61 47.92 57.82 -6.68
C ARG A 61 46.74 58.37 -5.89
N ALA A 62 46.12 57.54 -5.06
CA ALA A 62 45.40 57.97 -3.86
C ALA A 62 45.78 57.05 -2.70
N ILE A 63 46.33 57.62 -1.63
CA ILE A 63 46.58 56.92 -0.37
C ILE A 63 45.37 57.16 0.51
N ALA A 64 44.68 56.10 0.94
CA ALA A 64 43.63 56.16 1.94
C ALA A 64 43.85 55.07 2.98
N VAL A 65 44.33 55.48 4.16
CA VAL A 65 44.39 54.67 5.36
C VAL A 65 43.00 54.63 6.00
N SER A 66 42.50 53.46 6.42
CA SER A 66 41.92 53.23 7.76
C SER A 66 41.04 51.97 7.87
N ALA A 67 40.89 51.51 9.12
CA ALA A 67 39.80 50.66 9.64
C ALA A 67 39.59 49.27 8.99
N GLY A 68 40.36 48.29 9.46
CA GLY A 68 39.94 46.89 9.37
C GLY A 68 38.76 46.62 10.31
N LEU A 69 37.54 46.56 9.79
CA LEU A 69 36.40 45.95 10.49
C LEU A 69 36.52 44.43 10.40
N GLY A 70 36.72 43.78 11.55
CA GLY A 70 36.59 42.33 11.66
C GLY A 70 35.12 41.91 11.54
N PHE A 71 34.70 41.46 10.36
CA PHE A 71 33.43 40.75 10.22
C PHE A 71 33.54 39.36 10.85
N LEU A 72 32.95 39.20 12.04
CA LEU A 72 32.68 37.87 12.59
C LEU A 72 31.55 37.23 11.78
N ALA A 73 31.91 36.31 10.89
CA ALA A 73 30.95 35.47 10.18
C ALA A 73 30.30 34.50 11.18
N VAL A 74 29.15 34.89 11.75
CA VAL A 74 28.30 34.00 12.53
C VAL A 74 27.69 32.99 11.56
N GLY A 75 28.30 31.81 11.48
CA GLY A 75 27.79 30.70 10.68
C GLY A 75 26.43 30.25 11.22
N CYS A 76 25.35 30.61 10.50
CA CYS A 76 24.02 30.09 10.79
C CYS A 76 23.99 28.58 10.50
N THR A 77 24.25 27.77 11.53
CA THR A 77 24.11 26.32 11.47
C THR A 77 22.63 25.97 11.42
N GLN A 78 22.05 26.02 10.23
CA GLN A 78 20.65 25.67 10.00
C GLN A 78 20.46 24.17 10.32
N PRO A 79 19.57 23.79 11.25
CA PRO A 79 19.32 22.39 11.56
C PRO A 79 18.92 21.63 10.29
N ALA A 80 19.45 20.42 10.12
CA ALA A 80 19.05 19.56 9.01
C ALA A 80 17.53 19.33 9.05
N PRO A 81 16.83 19.37 7.90
CA PRO A 81 15.40 19.08 7.87
C PRO A 81 15.16 17.65 8.41
N PRO A 82 14.05 17.41 9.13
CA PRO A 82 13.74 16.09 9.64
C PRO A 82 13.69 15.09 8.48
N VAL A 83 14.44 14.00 8.62
CA VAL A 83 14.47 12.91 7.64
C VAL A 83 13.05 12.37 7.53
N ALA A 84 12.49 12.37 6.31
CA ALA A 84 11.17 11.81 6.06
C ALA A 84 11.14 10.34 6.52
N PRO A 85 10.05 9.87 7.16
CA PRO A 85 9.93 8.45 7.53
C PRO A 85 10.20 7.56 6.32
N VAL A 86 11.10 6.60 6.48
CA VAL A 86 11.40 5.63 5.43
C VAL A 86 10.15 4.78 5.23
N GLU A 87 9.51 4.91 4.07
CA GLU A 87 8.34 4.13 3.72
C GLU A 87 8.70 2.64 3.78
N PRO A 88 8.00 1.82 4.59
CA PRO A 88 8.36 0.42 4.75
C PRO A 88 8.14 -0.31 3.43
N THR A 89 9.24 -0.69 2.78
CA THR A 89 9.24 -1.40 1.51
C THR A 89 8.63 -2.78 1.69
N SER A 90 7.35 -2.92 1.32
CA SER A 90 6.68 -4.20 1.18
C SER A 90 7.40 -5.02 0.13
N GLN A 91 8.15 -6.04 0.55
CA GLN A 91 8.78 -6.96 -0.38
C GLN A 91 7.70 -7.61 -1.27
N PRO A 92 7.85 -7.59 -2.60
CA PRO A 92 6.85 -8.16 -3.49
C PRO A 92 6.78 -9.67 -3.27
N VAL A 93 5.56 -10.20 -3.19
CA VAL A 93 5.29 -11.63 -2.96
C VAL A 93 5.90 -12.54 -4.05
N ALA A 94 6.24 -11.97 -5.20
CA ALA A 94 6.79 -12.65 -6.38
C ALA A 94 8.18 -13.28 -6.17
N ASP A 95 8.93 -12.91 -5.12
CA ASP A 95 10.28 -13.43 -4.87
C ASP A 95 10.32 -14.73 -4.03
N LYS A 96 9.16 -15.31 -3.70
CA LYS A 96 9.05 -16.58 -2.97
C LYS A 96 9.17 -17.80 -3.92
N PRO A 97 9.61 -18.98 -3.42
CA PRO A 97 9.63 -20.21 -4.21
C PRO A 97 8.27 -20.53 -4.86
N ALA A 98 8.28 -21.14 -6.04
CA ALA A 98 7.07 -21.35 -6.85
C ALA A 98 5.95 -22.12 -6.13
N ASP A 99 6.31 -23.03 -5.22
CA ASP A 99 5.36 -23.82 -4.42
C ASP A 99 4.67 -22.97 -3.34
N ASP A 100 5.34 -21.92 -2.83
CA ASP A 100 4.79 -20.92 -1.90
C ASP A 100 4.05 -19.78 -2.60
N ALA A 101 4.39 -19.48 -3.87
CA ALA A 101 3.81 -18.36 -4.61
C ALA A 101 2.27 -18.43 -4.67
N PHE A 102 1.72 -19.64 -4.80
CA PHE A 102 0.27 -19.87 -4.84
C PHE A 102 -0.43 -19.74 -3.47
N ALA A 103 0.30 -19.66 -2.36
CA ALA A 103 -0.30 -19.36 -1.04
C ALA A 103 -0.97 -17.96 -0.98
N TYR A 104 -0.59 -17.07 -1.92
CA TYR A 104 -1.11 -15.72 -2.09
C TYR A 104 -1.80 -15.51 -3.44
N ALA A 105 -2.02 -16.57 -4.24
CA ALA A 105 -2.71 -16.44 -5.51
C ALA A 105 -4.14 -15.92 -5.36
N VAL A 106 -4.58 -15.17 -6.36
CA VAL A 106 -5.99 -14.87 -6.58
C VAL A 106 -6.63 -16.10 -7.20
N ASN A 107 -7.62 -16.68 -6.51
CA ASN A 107 -8.37 -17.82 -6.99
C ASN A 107 -9.59 -17.33 -7.79
N TYR A 108 -9.87 -17.93 -8.95
CA TYR A 108 -11.04 -17.65 -9.76
C TYR A 108 -11.81 -18.95 -10.04
N ALA A 109 -13.08 -19.02 -9.63
CA ALA A 109 -13.92 -20.20 -9.85
C ALA A 109 -14.61 -20.13 -11.22
N CYS A 110 -14.47 -21.18 -12.02
CA CYS A 110 -14.86 -21.19 -13.42
C CYS A 110 -16.29 -21.70 -13.67
N GLU A 111 -16.91 -21.18 -14.73
CA GLU A 111 -18.14 -21.74 -15.29
C GLU A 111 -17.95 -23.20 -15.70
N GLY A 112 -18.95 -24.05 -15.42
CA GLY A 112 -18.84 -25.50 -15.58
C GLY A 112 -17.91 -26.18 -14.57
N GLY A 113 -17.39 -25.45 -13.58
CA GLY A 113 -16.47 -25.95 -12.56
C GLY A 113 -14.99 -25.76 -12.91
N GLY A 114 -14.15 -26.02 -11.90
CA GLY A 114 -12.71 -25.76 -11.95
C GLY A 114 -12.30 -24.41 -11.36
N VAL A 115 -11.00 -24.22 -11.20
CA VAL A 115 -10.38 -23.04 -10.59
C VAL A 115 -9.14 -22.63 -11.39
N VAL A 116 -9.04 -21.33 -11.71
CA VAL A 116 -7.78 -20.72 -12.17
C VAL A 116 -7.15 -20.02 -10.97
N ASP A 117 -5.94 -20.42 -10.60
CA ASP A 117 -5.12 -19.69 -9.64
C ASP A 117 -4.19 -18.73 -10.40
N VAL A 118 -4.10 -17.47 -9.98
CA VAL A 118 -3.23 -16.47 -10.60
C VAL A 118 -2.39 -15.74 -9.56
N VAL A 119 -1.07 -15.73 -9.75
CA VAL A 119 -0.12 -14.87 -9.07
C VAL A 119 0.28 -13.74 -10.03
N PHE A 120 -0.24 -12.54 -9.82
CA PHE A 120 0.14 -11.36 -10.59
C PHE A 120 1.48 -10.81 -10.07
N SER A 121 2.41 -10.48 -10.96
CA SER A 121 3.70 -9.88 -10.59
C SER A 121 3.71 -8.38 -10.85
N GLY A 122 4.35 -7.61 -9.96
CA GLY A 122 4.48 -6.15 -10.10
C GLY A 122 5.25 -5.72 -11.36
N ASN A 123 5.99 -6.63 -11.98
CA ASN A 123 6.76 -6.40 -13.22
C ASN A 123 5.93 -6.66 -14.50
N GLY A 124 4.59 -6.79 -14.38
CA GLY A 124 3.67 -6.96 -15.51
C GLY A 124 3.48 -8.40 -15.99
N GLY A 125 4.09 -9.40 -15.36
CA GLY A 125 3.80 -10.81 -15.66
C GLY A 125 2.66 -11.36 -14.79
N ALA A 126 2.19 -12.56 -15.14
CA ALA A 126 1.42 -13.42 -14.27
C ALA A 126 2.01 -14.84 -14.29
N VAL A 127 1.87 -15.57 -13.19
CA VAL A 127 2.06 -17.02 -13.15
C VAL A 127 0.71 -17.63 -12.79
N ALA A 128 0.20 -18.53 -13.62
CA ALA A 128 -1.16 -19.03 -13.47
C ALA A 128 -1.28 -20.52 -13.79
N ARG A 129 -2.27 -21.19 -13.19
CA ARG A 129 -2.58 -22.60 -13.46
C ARG A 129 -4.08 -22.84 -13.44
N LEU A 130 -4.53 -23.78 -14.26
CA LEU A 130 -5.89 -24.31 -14.24
C LEU A 130 -5.95 -25.62 -13.44
N ASP A 131 -6.94 -25.74 -12.56
CA ASP A 131 -7.29 -26.96 -11.81
C ASP A 131 -6.13 -27.59 -11.02
N GLY A 132 -5.22 -26.76 -10.51
CA GLY A 132 -4.03 -27.21 -9.77
C GLY A 132 -2.95 -27.87 -10.64
N GLY A 133 -3.07 -27.78 -11.96
CA GLY A 133 -2.09 -28.30 -12.93
C GLY A 133 -0.77 -27.52 -12.94
N ALA A 134 0.03 -27.77 -13.99
CA ALA A 134 1.31 -27.09 -14.17
C ALA A 134 1.14 -25.57 -14.22
N ALA A 135 2.04 -24.84 -13.55
CA ALA A 135 2.06 -23.39 -13.58
C ALA A 135 2.67 -22.88 -14.89
N GLU A 136 1.97 -21.96 -15.55
CA GLU A 136 2.42 -21.28 -16.76
C GLU A 136 2.82 -19.84 -16.43
N THR A 137 4.00 -19.42 -16.91
CA THR A 137 4.38 -18.00 -16.93
C THR A 137 3.74 -17.33 -18.14
N LEU A 138 2.97 -16.26 -17.88
CA LEU A 138 2.23 -15.48 -18.85
C LEU A 138 2.72 -14.02 -18.79
N PRO A 139 3.62 -13.56 -19.68
CA PRO A 139 3.99 -12.16 -19.75
C PRO A 139 2.80 -11.29 -20.17
N MET A 140 2.77 -10.02 -19.76
CA MET A 140 1.80 -9.04 -20.28
C MET A 140 1.85 -8.99 -21.80
N ASN A 141 0.69 -8.92 -22.44
CA ASN A 141 0.59 -8.52 -23.82
C ASN A 141 0.54 -6.97 -23.91
N PRO A 142 1.60 -6.28 -24.38
CA PRO A 142 1.55 -4.83 -24.55
C PRO A 142 0.60 -4.38 -25.67
N ASP A 143 0.25 -5.29 -26.60
CA ASP A 143 -0.65 -5.00 -27.72
C ASP A 143 -2.14 -5.08 -27.33
N ALA A 144 -2.45 -5.39 -26.07
CA ALA A 144 -3.81 -5.56 -25.58
C ALA A 144 -4.62 -4.26 -25.68
N GLN A 145 -5.56 -4.20 -26.63
CA GLN A 145 -6.38 -3.01 -26.88
C GLN A 145 -7.51 -2.82 -25.85
N ASN A 146 -7.89 -3.89 -25.14
CA ASN A 146 -9.04 -3.90 -24.22
C ASN A 146 -8.69 -4.71 -22.96
N GLY A 147 -8.66 -4.05 -21.80
CA GLY A 147 -8.36 -4.69 -20.52
C GLY A 147 -6.91 -5.16 -20.39
N ILE A 148 -6.65 -6.02 -19.41
CA ILE A 148 -5.31 -6.55 -19.14
C ILE A 148 -5.26 -7.99 -19.63
N GLU A 149 -4.30 -8.28 -20.52
CA GLU A 149 -4.10 -9.60 -21.10
C GLU A 149 -2.67 -10.07 -20.83
N TYR A 150 -2.54 -11.33 -20.42
CA TYR A 150 -1.28 -12.04 -20.26
C TYR A 150 -1.30 -13.24 -21.21
N LYS A 151 -0.24 -13.49 -21.97
CA LYS A 151 -0.23 -14.59 -22.95
C LYS A 151 1.15 -15.21 -23.15
N ASN A 152 1.18 -16.51 -23.41
CA ASN A 152 2.33 -17.20 -23.97
C ASN A 152 1.94 -17.81 -25.34
N ALA A 153 2.68 -18.81 -25.83
CA ALA A 153 2.41 -19.43 -27.13
C ALA A 153 1.14 -20.31 -27.17
N THR A 154 0.67 -20.81 -26.02
CA THR A 154 -0.42 -21.80 -25.90
C THR A 154 -1.64 -21.29 -25.14
N THR A 155 -1.43 -20.31 -24.26
CA THR A 155 -2.38 -19.90 -23.23
C THR A 155 -2.52 -18.38 -23.20
N THR A 156 -3.75 -17.90 -23.06
CA THR A 156 -4.11 -16.49 -22.86
C THR A 156 -4.99 -16.35 -21.63
N LEU A 157 -4.63 -15.42 -20.75
CA LEU A 157 -5.39 -15.02 -19.56
C LEU A 157 -5.77 -13.55 -19.70
N LYS A 158 -7.06 -13.26 -19.85
CA LYS A 158 -7.61 -11.89 -19.77
C LYS A 158 -8.13 -11.65 -18.37
N SER A 159 -7.93 -10.46 -17.82
CA SER A 159 -8.41 -10.05 -16.50
C SER A 159 -9.07 -8.68 -16.56
N ASP A 160 -10.19 -8.53 -15.87
CA ASP A 160 -10.83 -7.25 -15.52
C ASP A 160 -10.72 -6.92 -14.01
N GLY A 161 -9.96 -7.75 -13.26
CA GLY A 161 -9.85 -7.73 -11.81
C GLY A 161 -10.88 -8.62 -11.11
N GLY A 162 -12.17 -8.49 -11.44
CA GLY A 162 -13.27 -9.27 -10.85
C GLY A 162 -13.50 -10.65 -11.50
N SER A 163 -13.04 -10.83 -12.72
CA SER A 163 -13.13 -12.04 -13.51
C SER A 163 -11.87 -12.26 -14.34
N VAL A 164 -11.68 -13.50 -14.78
CA VAL A 164 -10.71 -13.85 -15.82
C VAL A 164 -11.35 -14.71 -16.92
N THR A 165 -10.85 -14.54 -18.14
CA THR A 165 -11.05 -15.52 -19.21
C THR A 165 -9.74 -16.24 -19.48
N TRP A 166 -9.72 -17.54 -19.19
CA TRP A 166 -8.63 -18.45 -19.54
C TRP A 166 -8.93 -19.12 -20.88
N ALA A 167 -8.02 -19.03 -21.83
CA ALA A 167 -8.08 -19.76 -23.10
C ALA A 167 -6.76 -20.52 -23.31
N SER A 168 -6.85 -21.84 -23.52
CA SER A 168 -5.68 -22.68 -23.84
C SER A 168 -6.11 -23.82 -24.77
N GLY A 169 -5.50 -23.89 -25.95
CA GLY A 169 -5.96 -24.77 -27.03
C GLY A 169 -7.42 -24.50 -27.43
N ALA A 170 -8.25 -25.55 -27.41
CA ALA A 170 -9.70 -25.45 -27.66
C ALA A 170 -10.51 -25.11 -26.40
N THR A 171 -9.89 -25.09 -25.21
CA THR A 171 -10.57 -24.83 -23.94
C THR A 171 -10.65 -23.33 -23.68
N THR A 172 -11.85 -22.81 -23.47
CA THR A 172 -12.07 -21.45 -22.92
C THR A 172 -12.94 -21.55 -21.68
N LYS A 173 -12.55 -20.85 -20.60
CA LYS A 173 -13.27 -20.76 -19.33
C LYS A 173 -13.38 -19.31 -18.88
N THR A 174 -14.58 -18.87 -18.55
CA THR A 174 -14.81 -17.63 -17.78
C THR A 174 -14.84 -17.99 -16.30
N CYS A 175 -14.11 -17.25 -15.47
CA CYS A 175 -13.96 -17.55 -14.06
C CYS A 175 -14.10 -16.29 -13.20
N MET A 176 -14.92 -16.36 -12.16
CA MET A 176 -15.21 -15.23 -11.26
C MET A 176 -14.33 -15.29 -10.01
N ILE A 177 -13.87 -14.13 -9.53
CA ILE A 177 -12.98 -14.07 -8.37
C ILE A 177 -13.58 -14.74 -7.13
N LYS A 178 -12.74 -15.46 -6.40
CA LYS A 178 -12.99 -15.99 -5.06
C LYS A 178 -12.02 -15.32 -4.09
N THR A 179 -12.47 -14.19 -3.54
CA THR A 179 -11.77 -13.51 -2.44
C THR A 179 -11.64 -14.45 -1.26
N ARG A 180 -10.43 -14.51 -0.70
CA ARG A 180 -10.10 -15.26 0.51
C ARG A 180 -9.32 -14.34 1.45
N ASP A 181 -9.60 -14.46 2.74
CA ASP A 181 -8.87 -13.72 3.76
C ASP A 181 -7.42 -14.23 3.89
N LEU A 182 -6.52 -13.31 4.17
CA LEU A 182 -5.10 -13.56 4.38
C LEU A 182 -4.79 -13.46 5.87
N PRO A 183 -3.98 -14.37 6.44
CA PRO A 183 -3.57 -14.27 7.84
C PRO A 183 -2.70 -13.04 8.07
N ALA A 184 -2.64 -12.58 9.32
CA ALA A 184 -1.72 -11.54 9.74
C ALA A 184 -0.25 -11.92 9.40
N PRO A 185 0.59 -10.93 9.01
CA PRO A 185 2.03 -11.13 8.89
C PRO A 185 2.62 -11.65 10.20
N LYS A 186 3.45 -12.70 10.11
CA LYS A 186 4.20 -13.22 11.25
C LYS A 186 5.46 -12.38 11.46
N VAL A 187 5.79 -12.13 12.72
CA VAL A 187 7.07 -11.51 13.13
C VAL A 187 7.92 -12.59 13.77
N GLU A 188 9.19 -12.70 13.38
CA GLU A 188 10.12 -13.65 13.98
C GLU A 188 10.63 -13.15 15.34
N GLY A 189 10.99 -14.08 16.23
CA GLY A 189 11.54 -13.76 17.55
C GLY A 189 10.55 -13.18 18.56
N VAL A 190 9.25 -13.12 18.25
CA VAL A 190 8.22 -12.73 19.23
C VAL A 190 7.79 -13.92 20.09
N VAL A 191 7.60 -13.68 21.39
CA VAL A 191 7.10 -14.70 22.33
C VAL A 191 5.57 -14.86 22.26
N ARG A 192 4.87 -13.86 21.69
CA ARG A 192 3.42 -13.91 21.45
C ARG A 192 3.03 -13.02 20.27
N ALA A 193 2.05 -13.49 19.49
CA ALA A 193 1.29 -12.67 18.56
C ALA A 193 -0.10 -12.42 19.15
N LEU A 194 -0.55 -11.16 19.15
CA LEU A 194 -1.88 -10.72 19.55
C LEU A 194 -2.64 -10.22 18.31
N GLU A 195 -3.94 -10.46 18.30
CA GLU A 195 -4.89 -9.96 17.30
C GLU A 195 -6.05 -9.24 18.00
N GLU A 196 -7.00 -8.67 17.24
CA GLU A 196 -8.17 -7.94 17.77
C GLU A 196 -8.97 -8.73 18.83
N LYS A 197 -9.05 -10.06 18.68
CA LYS A 197 -9.68 -10.98 19.64
C LYS A 197 -9.00 -11.07 21.02
N ASP A 198 -7.74 -10.65 21.13
CA ASP A 198 -6.95 -10.73 22.37
C ASP A 198 -7.00 -9.41 23.17
N ALA A 199 -7.92 -8.51 22.81
CA ALA A 199 -8.17 -7.28 23.57
C ALA A 199 -8.56 -7.57 25.03
N GLY A 200 -8.03 -6.77 25.95
CA GLY A 200 -8.23 -6.90 27.40
C GLY A 200 -7.46 -8.05 28.06
N THR A 201 -6.74 -8.88 27.29
CA THR A 201 -5.92 -9.97 27.85
C THR A 201 -4.74 -9.43 28.67
N THR A 202 -4.18 -10.28 29.52
CA THR A 202 -2.88 -10.05 30.16
C THR A 202 -1.81 -10.90 29.48
N VAL A 203 -0.63 -10.31 29.29
CA VAL A 203 0.55 -10.97 28.72
C VAL A 203 1.70 -10.79 29.69
N ASP A 204 2.35 -11.90 30.04
CA ASP A 204 3.59 -11.93 30.80
C ASP A 204 4.78 -12.02 29.82
N MET A 205 5.83 -11.26 30.08
CA MET A 205 7.07 -11.19 29.29
C MET A 205 8.28 -11.03 30.21
N LYS A 206 9.46 -11.28 29.66
CA LYS A 206 10.75 -10.89 30.28
C LYS A 206 11.35 -9.67 29.60
N VAL A 207 12.25 -9.00 30.30
CA VAL A 207 13.08 -7.94 29.71
C VAL A 207 13.88 -8.51 28.52
N GLY A 208 13.83 -7.83 27.38
CA GLY A 208 14.41 -8.23 26.09
C GLY A 208 13.48 -9.02 25.18
N GLU A 209 12.33 -9.52 25.66
CA GLU A 209 11.37 -10.22 24.82
C GLU A 209 10.52 -9.24 23.98
N LYS A 210 9.89 -9.77 22.91
CA LYS A 210 9.04 -9.02 21.98
C LYS A 210 7.69 -9.68 21.81
N ILE A 211 6.65 -8.88 21.59
CA ILE A 211 5.36 -9.34 21.07
C ILE A 211 4.98 -8.55 19.82
N SER A 212 4.20 -9.17 18.93
CA SER A 212 3.60 -8.51 17.78
C SER A 212 2.10 -8.36 18.01
N VAL A 213 1.55 -7.18 17.73
CA VAL A 213 0.11 -6.93 17.74
C VAL A 213 -0.32 -6.65 16.30
N ALA A 214 -1.07 -7.56 15.69
CA ALA A 214 -1.54 -7.46 14.32
C ALA A 214 -3.01 -7.00 14.30
N LEU A 215 -3.27 -5.84 13.70
CA LEU A 215 -4.59 -5.24 13.64
C LEU A 215 -4.92 -4.84 12.21
N VAL A 216 -6.20 -4.85 11.86
CA VAL A 216 -6.65 -4.37 10.55
C VAL A 216 -6.76 -2.85 10.58
N GLY A 217 -6.07 -2.18 9.67
CA GLY A 217 -6.13 -0.74 9.47
C GLY A 217 -6.42 -0.32 8.03
N VAL A 218 -6.35 0.99 7.77
CA VAL A 218 -6.76 1.62 6.51
C VAL A 218 -5.75 2.71 6.13
N PRO A 219 -4.50 2.32 5.80
CA PRO A 219 -3.40 3.26 5.61
C PRO A 219 -3.62 4.18 4.40
N THR A 220 -4.38 3.74 3.40
CA THR A 220 -4.74 4.56 2.23
C THR A 220 -5.72 5.69 2.56
N ALA A 221 -6.33 5.67 3.74
CA ALA A 221 -7.10 6.78 4.31
C ALA A 221 -6.28 7.60 5.34
N GLY A 222 -5.00 7.27 5.52
CA GLY A 222 -4.07 7.92 6.45
C GLY A 222 -4.07 7.39 7.88
N TYR A 223 -4.95 6.43 8.20
CA TYR A 223 -5.06 5.87 9.53
C TYR A 223 -4.01 4.78 9.73
N VAL A 224 -3.17 4.95 10.75
CA VAL A 224 -2.16 3.96 11.17
C VAL A 224 -2.34 3.60 12.64
N TRP A 225 -2.04 2.36 12.99
CA TRP A 225 -1.94 1.86 14.36
C TRP A 225 -0.58 2.20 14.97
N GLY A 226 -0.59 2.75 16.19
CA GLY A 226 0.63 3.01 16.96
C GLY A 226 0.36 3.03 18.47
N ALA A 227 1.41 2.94 19.28
CA ALA A 227 1.28 2.98 20.74
C ALA A 227 0.94 4.41 21.22
N ALA A 228 -0.19 4.55 21.92
CA ALA A 228 -0.60 5.80 22.55
C ALA A 228 0.05 5.91 23.94
N SER A 229 0.91 6.91 24.13
CA SER A 229 1.64 7.17 25.39
C SER A 229 2.30 5.92 26.00
N PRO A 230 3.21 5.24 25.28
CA PRO A 230 3.83 4.00 25.73
C PRO A 230 4.53 4.17 27.09
N PRO A 231 4.34 3.24 28.05
CA PRO A 231 5.09 3.24 29.30
C PRO A 231 6.60 3.12 29.06
N ALA A 232 7.41 3.77 29.89
CA ALA A 232 8.87 3.82 29.73
C ALA A 232 9.59 2.45 29.82
N PHE A 233 8.90 1.39 30.28
CA PHE A 233 9.43 0.03 30.33
C PHE A 233 9.26 -0.76 29.01
N ILE A 234 8.60 -0.19 27.99
CA ILE A 234 8.54 -0.76 26.64
C ILE A 234 9.01 0.22 25.57
N LYS A 235 9.36 -0.34 24.41
CA LYS A 235 9.53 0.36 23.14
C LYS A 235 8.54 -0.22 22.14
N ALA A 236 7.77 0.64 21.47
CA ALA A 236 6.95 0.25 20.33
C ALA A 236 7.63 0.64 19.02
N SER A 237 7.46 -0.17 17.97
CA SER A 237 7.92 0.13 16.61
C SER A 237 7.00 -0.51 15.58
N ASP A 238 7.00 0.02 14.37
CA ASP A 238 6.28 -0.57 13.24
C ASP A 238 6.85 -1.94 12.88
N GLY A 239 5.98 -2.85 12.47
CA GLY A 239 6.29 -4.19 11.99
C GLY A 239 5.84 -4.40 10.54
N PRO A 240 5.89 -5.63 10.02
CA PRO A 240 5.47 -5.93 8.66
C PRO A 240 3.96 -5.72 8.47
N GLY A 241 3.58 -4.92 7.48
CA GLY A 241 2.19 -4.81 7.01
C GLY A 241 1.86 -5.80 5.89
N GLY A 242 0.61 -5.85 5.46
CA GLY A 242 0.20 -6.71 4.34
C GLY A 242 -1.25 -6.56 3.89
N ALA A 243 -1.60 -7.23 2.79
CA ALA A 243 -3.00 -7.36 2.36
C ALA A 243 -3.80 -8.23 3.34
N THR A 244 -5.07 -7.87 3.60
CA THR A 244 -6.01 -8.69 4.38
C THR A 244 -6.77 -9.70 3.52
N SER A 245 -6.77 -9.55 2.19
CA SER A 245 -7.48 -10.47 1.28
C SER A 245 -6.76 -10.66 -0.06
N THR A 246 -6.97 -11.81 -0.71
CA THR A 246 -6.40 -12.10 -2.04
C THR A 246 -6.87 -11.13 -3.13
N ALA A 247 -8.03 -10.50 -2.98
CA ALA A 247 -8.54 -9.52 -3.95
C ALA A 247 -7.59 -8.32 -4.13
N GLN A 248 -6.81 -7.97 -3.10
CA GLN A 248 -5.83 -6.86 -3.16
C GLN A 248 -4.64 -7.13 -4.08
N PHE A 249 -4.45 -8.38 -4.53
CA PHE A 249 -3.44 -8.73 -5.51
C PHE A 249 -3.96 -8.67 -6.96
N THR A 250 -5.20 -8.26 -7.18
CA THR A 250 -5.74 -8.10 -8.53
C THR A 250 -5.20 -6.83 -9.21
N PRO A 251 -4.92 -6.86 -10.53
CA PRO A 251 -4.50 -5.68 -11.25
C PRO A 251 -5.54 -4.55 -11.15
N GLY A 252 -5.08 -3.34 -10.84
CA GLY A 252 -5.96 -2.18 -10.66
C GLY A 252 -6.66 -2.09 -9.31
N PHE A 253 -6.43 -3.02 -8.37
CA PHE A 253 -6.90 -2.85 -6.99
C PHE A 253 -6.21 -1.66 -6.34
N ALA A 254 -6.99 -0.74 -5.76
CA ALA A 254 -6.49 0.45 -5.09
C ALA A 254 -7.25 0.69 -3.78
N GLY A 255 -6.50 0.99 -2.70
CA GLY A 255 -7.08 1.14 -1.37
C GLY A 255 -7.26 -0.19 -0.63
N GLY A 256 -8.23 -0.20 0.28
CA GLY A 256 -8.62 -1.38 1.06
C GLY A 256 -8.05 -1.41 2.48
N SER A 257 -8.36 -2.49 3.18
CA SER A 257 -7.87 -2.75 4.53
C SER A 257 -6.52 -3.45 4.48
N HIS A 258 -5.62 -3.11 5.39
CA HIS A 258 -4.30 -3.74 5.49
C HIS A 258 -4.10 -4.32 6.89
N TRP A 259 -3.34 -5.40 6.98
CA TRP A 259 -2.71 -5.76 8.24
C TRP A 259 -1.64 -4.72 8.55
N GLU A 260 -1.70 -4.19 9.75
CA GLU A 260 -0.68 -3.34 10.35
C GLU A 260 -0.21 -4.03 11.63
N VAL A 261 1.10 -4.22 11.76
CA VAL A 261 1.69 -4.87 12.92
C VAL A 261 2.46 -3.85 13.74
N VAL A 262 2.19 -3.77 15.03
CA VAL A 262 3.01 -3.03 15.99
C VAL A 262 3.82 -4.04 16.80
N VAL A 263 5.14 -3.90 16.81
CA VAL A 263 6.04 -4.69 17.66
C VAL A 263 6.26 -3.95 18.98
N VAL A 264 6.05 -4.65 20.10
CA VAL A 264 6.30 -4.14 21.45
C VAL A 264 7.46 -4.94 22.06
N GLU A 265 8.55 -4.24 22.36
CA GLU A 265 9.76 -4.77 22.98
C GLU A 265 9.81 -4.35 24.45
N ALA A 266 10.02 -5.29 25.36
CA ALA A 266 10.16 -5.02 26.78
C ALA A 266 11.61 -4.59 27.09
N VAL A 267 11.81 -3.34 27.52
CA VAL A 267 13.17 -2.77 27.76
C VAL A 267 13.52 -2.64 29.25
N ALA A 268 12.54 -2.74 30.14
CA ALA A 268 12.73 -2.82 31.59
C ALA A 268 11.57 -3.60 32.24
N ALA A 269 11.74 -4.01 33.50
CA ALA A 269 10.65 -4.59 34.29
C ALA A 269 9.57 -3.55 34.61
N GLY A 270 8.31 -3.98 34.70
CA GLY A 270 7.16 -3.09 34.92
C GLY A 270 5.82 -3.77 34.64
N GLU A 271 4.72 -3.16 35.10
CA GLU A 271 3.36 -3.58 34.79
C GLU A 271 2.54 -2.37 34.33
N GLY A 272 1.70 -2.54 33.31
CA GLY A 272 0.86 -1.46 32.79
C GLY A 272 -0.14 -1.91 31.72
N GLU A 273 -1.11 -1.05 31.42
CA GLU A 273 -1.95 -1.19 30.25
C GLU A 273 -1.24 -0.59 29.03
N ILE A 274 -1.08 -1.38 27.98
CA ILE A 274 -0.62 -0.91 26.67
C ILE A 274 -1.85 -0.55 25.85
N THR A 275 -1.94 0.69 25.39
CA THR A 275 -2.95 1.15 24.44
C THR A 275 -2.31 1.36 23.08
N LEU A 276 -2.83 0.69 22.07
CA LEU A 276 -2.62 1.07 20.68
C LEU A 276 -3.83 1.91 20.23
N ALA A 277 -3.58 2.96 19.46
CA ALA A 277 -4.59 3.82 18.88
C ALA A 277 -4.42 3.85 17.36
N GLN A 278 -5.55 3.87 16.65
CA GLN A 278 -5.58 4.13 15.22
C GLN A 278 -5.85 5.61 14.98
N ARG A 279 -4.87 6.32 14.41
CA ARG A 279 -4.92 7.78 14.17
C ARG A 279 -4.27 8.14 12.85
N ARG A 280 -4.50 9.37 12.38
CA ARG A 280 -3.64 10.03 11.40
C ARG A 280 -2.53 10.81 12.11
N PRO A 281 -1.24 10.57 11.82
CA PRO A 281 -0.15 11.24 12.53
C PRO A 281 -0.10 12.77 12.38
N TRP A 282 -0.80 13.33 11.39
CA TRP A 282 -0.90 14.78 11.15
C TRP A 282 -2.14 15.43 11.79
N GLU A 283 -3.05 14.66 12.38
CA GLU A 283 -4.20 15.21 13.11
C GLU A 283 -3.82 15.57 14.56
N THR A 284 -4.40 16.63 15.11
CA THR A 284 -4.06 17.08 16.47
C THR A 284 -4.50 16.05 17.51
N THR A 285 -3.88 16.06 18.70
CA THR A 285 -4.25 15.17 19.81
C THR A 285 -5.64 15.43 20.40
N ALA A 286 -6.31 16.52 19.99
CA ALA A 286 -7.70 16.81 20.39
C ALA A 286 -8.73 15.97 19.61
N GLU A 287 -8.38 15.48 18.42
CA GLU A 287 -9.24 14.56 17.67
C GLU A 287 -9.33 13.20 18.40
N PRO A 288 -10.49 12.53 18.40
CA PRO A 288 -10.62 11.21 18.99
C PRO A 288 -9.86 10.14 18.18
N ASP A 289 -9.42 9.08 18.85
CA ASP A 289 -8.89 7.89 18.17
C ASP A 289 -9.99 7.24 17.32
N ALA A 290 -9.68 6.84 16.09
CA ALA A 290 -10.65 6.16 15.22
C ALA A 290 -11.00 4.76 15.76
N LYS A 291 -10.00 4.08 16.35
CA LYS A 291 -10.11 2.83 17.09
C LYS A 291 -9.05 2.78 18.19
N THR A 292 -9.27 1.97 19.22
CA THR A 292 -8.24 1.60 20.20
C THR A 292 -8.20 0.10 20.40
N PHE A 293 -7.02 -0.42 20.71
CA PHE A 293 -6.79 -1.81 21.14
C PHE A 293 -5.97 -1.76 22.43
N LYS A 294 -6.33 -2.59 23.40
CA LYS A 294 -5.76 -2.55 24.76
C LYS A 294 -5.44 -3.92 25.27
N PHE A 295 -4.32 -4.06 25.97
CA PHE A 295 -3.96 -5.27 26.73
C PHE A 295 -3.11 -4.89 27.93
N LYS A 296 -3.05 -5.76 28.95
CA LYS A 296 -2.16 -5.59 30.09
C LYS A 296 -0.86 -6.32 29.84
N LEU A 297 0.24 -5.67 30.17
CA LEU A 297 1.58 -6.25 30.06
C LEU A 297 2.25 -6.28 31.43
N LYS A 298 2.86 -7.42 31.75
CA LYS A 298 3.69 -7.65 32.94
C LYS A 298 5.08 -8.05 32.45
N VAL A 299 6.11 -7.35 32.90
CA VAL A 299 7.51 -7.60 32.57
C VAL A 299 8.31 -7.85 33.83
N SER A 300 8.96 -9.02 33.90
CA SER A 300 9.82 -9.46 35.02
C SER A 300 11.23 -9.81 34.58
#